data_AF-A0A193GND2-F1
#
_entry.id   AF-A0A193GND2-F1
#
_cell.length_a   1.000
_cell.length_b   1.000
_cell.length_c   1.000
_cell.angle_alpha   90.00
_cell.angle_beta   90.00
_cell.angle_gamma   90.00
#
_symmetry.space_group_name_H-M   'P 1'
#
loop_
_entity.id
_entity.type
_entity.pdbx_description
1 polymer ?
#
loop_
_entity_poly.entity_id
_entity_poly.type
_entity_poly.pdbx_seq_one_letter_code
_entity_poly.pdbx_strand_id
1 'polypeptide(L)'
;MNPHADENGVIGFVTAIDSEHRLDETSFVEWHMLALLAGKLGETSLYRESTLGSRNDHTRWLNIARVYLSNHHRGIYYTEPQNKFEQEQNEAKLNALRSEHLKLLEALFERNADVFKQLAAALLDKRSLGREDLLPFLARVQLPPRFPLPFGPFQQFSNEWPMRAETAES
;
A
#
# COMPACT_ATOMS: atom_id res chain seq x y z
N MET A 1 0.22 0.49 30.06
CA MET A 1 -0.96 1.03 29.34
C MET A 1 -0.48 2.23 28.56
N ASN A 2 -0.51 2.17 27.23
CA ASN A 2 0.04 3.22 26.37
C ASN A 2 -1.06 4.29 26.15
N PRO A 3 -0.88 5.56 26.55
CA PRO A 3 -1.95 6.57 26.60
C PRO A 3 -2.39 7.12 25.22
N HIS A 4 -2.05 6.44 24.12
CA HIS A 4 -2.22 6.93 22.74
C HIS A 4 -2.97 5.97 21.82
N ALA A 5 -3.52 4.88 22.36
CA ALA A 5 -4.37 3.97 21.62
C ALA A 5 -5.84 4.29 21.86
N ASP A 6 -6.66 4.30 20.81
CA ASP A 6 -8.11 4.32 20.95
C ASP A 6 -8.62 3.01 21.61
N GLU A 7 -9.92 2.94 21.88
CA GLU A 7 -10.61 1.78 22.48
C GLU A 7 -10.44 0.47 21.67
N ASN A 8 -9.97 0.57 20.41
CA ASN A 8 -9.69 -0.54 19.51
C ASN A 8 -8.18 -0.82 19.33
N GLY A 9 -7.29 -0.12 20.05
CA GLY A 9 -5.84 -0.30 19.92
C GLY A 9 -5.22 0.41 18.70
N VAL A 10 -5.97 1.28 18.02
CA VAL A 10 -5.54 1.99 16.80
C VAL A 10 -4.90 3.32 17.16
N ILE A 11 -3.75 3.62 16.55
CA ILE A 11 -2.91 4.78 16.87
C ILE A 11 -3.06 5.90 15.81
N GLY A 12 -3.74 5.63 14.70
CA GLY A 12 -4.06 6.59 13.63
C GLY A 12 -4.78 5.95 12.45
N PHE A 13 -5.34 6.76 11.55
CA PHE A 13 -6.02 6.29 10.33
C PHE A 13 -5.72 7.21 9.14
N VAL A 14 -5.86 6.67 7.92
CA VAL A 14 -5.72 7.41 6.64
C VAL A 14 -7.02 7.28 5.86
N THR A 15 -7.49 8.37 5.26
CA THR A 15 -8.66 8.38 4.36
C THR A 15 -8.21 8.61 2.91
N ALA A 16 -8.88 7.95 1.97
CA ALA A 16 -8.68 8.13 0.53
C ALA A 16 -10.03 8.23 -0.19
N ILE A 17 -10.05 8.88 -1.36
CA ILE A 17 -11.26 9.05 -2.20
C ILE A 17 -11.53 7.75 -2.97
N ASP A 18 -12.79 7.32 -3.00
CA ASP A 18 -13.25 6.17 -3.77
C ASP A 18 -13.46 6.57 -5.25
N SER A 19 -12.96 5.79 -6.21
CA SER A 19 -13.04 6.14 -7.64
C SER A 19 -13.95 5.18 -8.41
N GLU A 20 -14.92 5.71 -9.15
CA GLU A 20 -16.01 4.95 -9.82
C GLU A 20 -15.58 4.11 -11.05
N HIS A 21 -14.33 4.22 -11.54
CA HIS A 21 -13.86 3.46 -12.72
C HIS A 21 -12.50 2.78 -12.45
N ARG A 22 -12.55 1.48 -12.12
CA ARG A 22 -11.43 0.59 -11.76
C ARG A 22 -10.65 0.06 -12.98
N LEU A 23 -10.28 0.91 -13.91
CA LEU A 23 -9.79 0.49 -15.25
C LEU A 23 -8.42 -0.21 -15.27
N ASP A 24 -7.79 -0.50 -14.12
CA ASP A 24 -6.84 -1.61 -13.97
C ASP A 24 -7.12 -2.33 -12.64
N GLU A 25 -8.11 -3.22 -12.59
CA GLU A 25 -8.44 -3.99 -11.36
C GLU A 25 -7.19 -4.64 -10.76
N THR A 26 -6.28 -5.13 -11.61
CA THR A 26 -5.01 -5.73 -11.19
C THR A 26 -4.05 -4.71 -10.60
N SER A 27 -3.79 -3.56 -11.25
CA SER A 27 -2.86 -2.55 -10.72
C SER A 27 -3.39 -1.87 -9.46
N PHE A 28 -4.70 -1.67 -9.35
CA PHE A 28 -5.32 -1.20 -8.12
C PHE A 28 -5.18 -2.23 -6.99
N VAL A 29 -5.43 -3.51 -7.29
CA VAL A 29 -5.26 -4.61 -6.32
C VAL A 29 -3.80 -4.72 -5.86
N GLU A 30 -2.82 -4.61 -6.77
CA GLU A 30 -1.39 -4.59 -6.43
C GLU A 30 -1.03 -3.40 -5.55
N TRP A 31 -1.47 -2.20 -5.92
CA TRP A 31 -1.28 -0.99 -5.12
C TRP A 31 -1.90 -1.12 -3.73
N HIS A 32 -3.13 -1.64 -3.64
CA HIS A 32 -3.82 -1.82 -2.37
C HIS A 32 -3.13 -2.87 -1.49
N MET A 33 -2.63 -3.97 -2.06
CA MET A 33 -1.82 -4.94 -1.34
C MET A 33 -0.54 -4.32 -0.77
N LEU A 34 0.13 -3.44 -1.52
CA LEU A 34 1.29 -2.69 -1.01
C LEU A 34 0.90 -1.76 0.13
N ALA A 35 -0.20 -1.01 0.00
CA ALA A 35 -0.68 -0.09 1.04
C ALA A 35 -0.96 -0.81 2.37
N LEU A 36 -1.57 -2.00 2.33
CA LEU A 36 -1.82 -2.84 3.51
C LEU A 36 -0.52 -3.30 4.19
N LEU A 37 0.55 -3.57 3.43
CA LEU A 37 1.84 -3.96 4.00
C LEU A 37 2.68 -2.75 4.46
N ALA A 38 2.47 -1.58 3.86
CA ALA A 38 3.26 -0.38 4.11
C ALA A 38 3.14 0.14 5.54
N GLY A 39 1.98 -0.01 6.20
CA GLY A 39 1.79 0.40 7.59
C GLY A 39 2.80 -0.28 8.54
N LYS A 40 2.89 -1.61 8.46
CA LYS A 40 3.85 -2.39 9.25
C LYS A 40 5.31 -2.03 8.95
N LEU A 41 5.64 -1.85 7.67
CA LEU A 41 7.00 -1.54 7.29
C LEU A 41 7.39 -0.11 7.72
N GLY A 42 6.45 0.84 7.65
CA GLY A 42 6.65 2.21 8.12
C GLY A 42 6.94 2.27 9.62
N GLU A 43 6.20 1.52 10.44
CA GLU A 43 6.48 1.38 11.88
C GLU A 43 7.87 0.79 12.14
N THR A 44 8.20 -0.29 11.43
CA THR A 44 9.51 -0.97 11.56
C THR A 44 10.65 -0.06 11.15
N SER A 45 10.47 0.74 10.09
CA SER A 45 11.45 1.69 9.56
C SER A 45 11.73 2.85 10.53
N LEU A 46 10.70 3.37 11.21
CA LEU A 46 10.84 4.49 12.15
C LEU A 46 11.24 4.07 13.56
N TYR A 47 10.59 3.04 14.11
CA TYR A 47 10.65 2.72 15.54
C TYR A 47 11.41 1.42 15.85
N ARG A 48 11.81 0.64 14.83
CA ARG A 48 12.45 -0.69 14.97
C ARG A 48 11.67 -1.71 15.81
N GLU A 49 10.43 -1.39 16.19
CA GLU A 49 9.51 -2.25 16.94
C GLU A 49 8.33 -2.64 16.03
N SER A 50 7.90 -3.90 16.14
CA SER A 50 6.71 -4.38 15.41
C SER A 50 5.50 -4.26 16.32
N THR A 51 4.51 -3.44 15.95
CA THR A 51 3.26 -3.38 16.71
C THR A 51 2.28 -4.50 16.27
N LEU A 52 1.36 -4.86 17.18
CA LEU A 52 0.31 -5.86 16.95
C LEU A 52 -0.86 -5.32 16.11
N GLY A 53 -0.92 -4.00 15.84
CA GLY A 53 -1.97 -3.36 15.04
C GLY A 53 -2.05 -3.87 13.60
N SER A 54 -0.95 -4.42 13.08
CA SER A 54 -0.82 -4.94 11.70
C SER A 54 -1.56 -6.26 11.42
N ARG A 55 -2.19 -6.90 12.41
CA ARG A 55 -2.87 -8.20 12.20
C ARG A 55 -4.05 -8.10 11.23
N ASN A 56 -4.83 -7.03 11.33
CA ASN A 56 -5.98 -6.80 10.44
C ASN A 56 -5.52 -6.57 8.99
N ASP A 57 -4.47 -5.79 8.80
CA ASP A 57 -3.92 -5.50 7.46
C ASP A 57 -3.32 -6.74 6.81
N HIS A 58 -2.64 -7.59 7.59
CA HIS A 58 -2.10 -8.85 7.08
C HIS A 58 -3.20 -9.81 6.63
N THR A 59 -4.28 -9.95 7.40
CA THR A 59 -5.44 -10.78 7.01
C THR A 59 -6.12 -10.24 5.75
N ARG A 60 -6.29 -8.91 5.65
CA ARG A 60 -6.82 -8.27 4.43
C ARG A 60 -5.92 -8.51 3.23
N TRP A 61 -4.61 -8.35 3.41
CA TRP A 61 -3.62 -8.62 2.37
C TRP A 61 -3.72 -10.06 1.89
N LEU A 62 -3.78 -11.04 2.81
CA LEU A 62 -3.87 -12.46 2.47
C LEU A 62 -5.13 -12.78 1.65
N ASN A 63 -6.28 -12.22 2.04
CA ASN A 63 -7.54 -12.44 1.31
C ASN A 63 -7.47 -11.89 -0.11
N ILE A 64 -6.94 -10.68 -0.29
CA ILE A 64 -6.78 -10.06 -1.62
C ILE A 64 -5.76 -10.84 -2.46
N ALA A 65 -4.62 -11.23 -1.86
CA ALA A 65 -3.57 -11.99 -2.54
C ALA A 65 -4.06 -13.33 -3.08
N ARG A 66 -4.93 -14.04 -2.34
CA ARG A 66 -5.54 -15.29 -2.80
C ARG A 66 -6.39 -15.08 -4.05
N VAL A 67 -7.22 -14.05 -4.07
CA VAL A 67 -8.06 -13.69 -5.23
C VAL A 67 -7.19 -13.27 -6.43
N TYR A 68 -6.17 -12.45 -6.18
CA TYR A 68 -5.23 -12.03 -7.21
C TYR A 68 -4.50 -13.22 -7.85
N LEU A 69 -4.01 -14.17 -7.04
CA LEU A 69 -3.32 -15.36 -7.55
C LEU A 69 -4.26 -16.35 -8.24
N SER A 70 -5.52 -16.47 -7.78
CA SER A 70 -6.52 -17.34 -8.43
C SER A 70 -6.92 -16.86 -9.82
N ASN A 71 -6.79 -15.57 -10.12
CA ASN A 71 -7.01 -15.01 -11.46
C ASN A 71 -5.84 -15.26 -12.43
N HIS A 72 -4.97 -16.23 -12.13
CA HIS A 72 -3.85 -16.70 -12.97
C HIS A 72 -2.81 -15.66 -13.37
N HIS A 73 -2.76 -14.49 -12.72
CA HIS A 73 -1.74 -13.47 -13.00
C HIS A 73 -0.30 -13.99 -12.85
N ARG A 74 -0.09 -15.08 -12.10
CA ARG A 74 1.23 -15.67 -11.82
C ARG A 74 1.21 -17.21 -11.84
N GLY A 75 0.54 -17.78 -12.84
CA GLY A 75 0.42 -19.23 -13.06
C GLY A 75 -0.67 -19.88 -12.19
N ILE A 76 -0.62 -21.21 -12.05
CA ILE A 76 -1.70 -21.97 -11.38
C ILE A 76 -1.71 -21.72 -9.88
N TYR A 77 -2.84 -21.27 -9.36
CA TYR A 77 -3.14 -21.18 -7.94
C TYR A 77 -4.40 -21.99 -7.68
N TYR A 78 -4.33 -22.96 -6.78
CA TYR A 78 -5.46 -23.86 -6.51
C TYR A 78 -6.41 -23.16 -5.52
N THR A 79 -7.59 -22.77 -5.95
CA THR A 79 -8.60 -22.15 -5.07
C THR A 79 -9.01 -23.07 -3.93
N GLU A 80 -9.10 -24.37 -4.23
CA GLU A 80 -9.43 -25.46 -3.30
C GLU A 80 -8.36 -26.56 -3.38
N PRO A 81 -7.21 -26.40 -2.70
CA PRO A 81 -6.13 -27.40 -2.76
C PRO A 81 -6.55 -28.69 -2.06
N GLN A 82 -6.50 -29.82 -2.77
CA GLN A 82 -6.98 -31.13 -2.33
C GLN A 82 -5.90 -32.01 -1.69
N ASN A 83 -4.63 -31.66 -1.89
CA ASN A 83 -3.50 -32.43 -1.42
C ASN A 83 -2.36 -31.53 -0.92
N LYS A 84 -1.39 -32.15 -0.22
CA LYS A 84 -0.25 -31.44 0.37
C LYS A 84 0.59 -30.70 -0.68
N PHE A 85 0.77 -31.29 -1.86
CA PHE A 85 1.54 -30.67 -2.94
C PHE A 85 0.90 -29.35 -3.40
N GLU A 86 -0.41 -29.33 -3.61
CA GLU A 86 -1.15 -28.12 -3.99
C GLU A 86 -1.11 -27.04 -2.88
N GLN A 87 -1.18 -27.46 -1.61
CA GLN A 87 -1.06 -26.54 -0.46
C GLN A 87 0.33 -25.91 -0.40
N GLU A 88 1.39 -26.71 -0.48
CA GLU A 88 2.78 -26.25 -0.48
C GLU A 88 3.06 -25.31 -1.67
N GLN A 89 2.51 -25.61 -2.86
CA GLN A 89 2.62 -24.73 -4.02
C GLN A 89 1.94 -23.37 -3.80
N ASN A 90 0.72 -23.35 -3.25
CA ASN A 90 0.01 -22.11 -2.95
C ASN A 90 0.75 -21.28 -1.90
N GLU A 91 1.26 -21.91 -0.84
CA GLU A 91 2.06 -21.26 0.19
C GLU A 91 3.32 -20.63 -0.40
N ALA A 92 4.05 -21.37 -1.25
CA ALA A 92 5.23 -20.86 -1.94
C ALA A 92 4.91 -19.62 -2.79
N LYS A 93 3.76 -19.61 -3.49
CA LYS A 93 3.32 -18.46 -4.30
C LYS A 93 2.95 -17.25 -3.45
N LEU A 94 2.24 -17.46 -2.34
CA LEU A 94 1.91 -16.38 -1.40
C LEU A 94 3.17 -15.79 -0.79
N ASN A 95 4.13 -16.62 -0.38
CA ASN A 95 5.40 -16.18 0.16
C ASN A 95 6.22 -15.41 -0.88
N ALA A 96 6.29 -15.89 -2.12
CA ALA A 96 6.97 -15.19 -3.20
C ALA A 96 6.35 -13.80 -3.47
N LEU A 97 5.02 -13.73 -3.60
CA LEU A 97 4.31 -12.47 -3.81
C LEU A 97 4.55 -11.48 -2.66
N ARG A 98 4.51 -11.98 -1.41
CA ARG A 98 4.81 -11.16 -0.23
C ARG A 98 6.24 -10.63 -0.26
N SER A 99 7.22 -11.49 -0.56
CA SER A 99 8.62 -11.08 -0.64
C SER A 99 8.87 -10.03 -1.72
N GLU A 100 8.18 -10.12 -2.86
CA GLU A 100 8.26 -9.08 -3.90
C GLU A 100 7.68 -7.75 -3.43
N HIS A 101 6.51 -7.75 -2.82
CA HIS A 101 5.90 -6.54 -2.28
C HIS A 101 6.77 -5.90 -1.19
N LEU A 102 7.35 -6.71 -0.29
CA LEU A 102 8.25 -6.21 0.75
C LEU A 102 9.50 -5.57 0.15
N LYS A 103 10.14 -6.20 -0.83
CA LYS A 103 11.30 -5.61 -1.53
C LYS A 103 10.96 -4.29 -2.22
N LEU A 104 9.77 -4.20 -2.83
CA LEU A 104 9.31 -2.97 -3.48
C LEU A 104 9.06 -1.85 -2.47
N LEU A 105 8.46 -2.18 -1.32
CA LEU A 105 8.25 -1.23 -0.24
C LEU A 105 9.58 -0.82 0.42
N GLU A 106 10.50 -1.74 0.66
CA GLU A 106 11.85 -1.43 1.16
C GLU A 106 12.54 -0.42 0.24
N ALA A 107 12.52 -0.65 -1.07
CA ALA A 107 13.07 0.29 -2.05
C ALA A 107 12.34 1.66 -2.03
N LEU A 108 11.02 1.68 -1.80
CA LEU A 108 10.26 2.92 -1.64
C LEU A 108 10.70 3.67 -0.37
N PHE A 109 10.79 3.01 0.78
CA PHE A 109 11.18 3.65 2.04
C PHE A 109 12.64 4.10 2.02
N GLU A 110 13.55 3.34 1.45
CA GLU A 110 14.96 3.71 1.32
C GLU A 110 15.13 4.99 0.48
N ARG A 111 14.46 5.06 -0.68
CA ARG A 111 14.50 6.24 -1.57
C ARG A 111 13.89 7.49 -0.93
N ASN A 112 12.94 7.32 -0.02
CA ASN A 112 12.15 8.39 0.57
C ASN A 112 12.36 8.56 2.08
N ALA A 113 13.46 8.03 2.63
CA ALA A 113 13.67 7.97 4.08
C ALA A 113 13.59 9.36 4.73
N ASP A 114 14.16 10.38 4.10
CA ASP A 114 14.14 11.75 4.62
C ASP A 114 12.75 12.38 4.54
N VAL A 115 12.03 12.16 3.45
CA VAL A 115 10.64 12.63 3.28
C VAL A 115 9.75 11.98 4.33
N PHE A 116 9.90 10.66 4.54
CA PHE A 116 9.12 9.90 5.50
C PHE A 116 9.39 10.35 6.95
N LYS A 117 10.65 10.57 7.33
CA LYS A 117 11.00 11.11 8.66
C LYS A 117 10.40 12.49 8.90
N GLN A 118 10.47 13.38 7.91
CA GLN A 118 9.92 14.73 8.03
C GLN A 118 8.39 14.70 8.11
N LEU A 119 7.74 13.84 7.32
CA LEU A 119 6.29 13.64 7.36
C LEU A 119 5.84 13.11 8.73
N ALA A 120 6.55 12.12 9.28
CA ALA A 120 6.26 11.56 10.60
C ALA A 120 6.44 12.60 11.71
N ALA A 121 7.50 13.42 11.64
CA ALA A 121 7.71 14.52 12.59
C ALA A 121 6.60 15.58 12.51
N ALA A 122 6.19 15.95 11.30
CA ALA A 122 5.10 16.90 11.09
C ALA A 122 3.76 16.37 11.61
N LEU A 123 3.47 15.07 11.43
CA LEU A 123 2.28 14.43 11.96
C LEU A 123 2.30 14.37 13.49
N LEU A 124 3.46 14.12 14.10
CA LEU A 124 3.61 14.09 15.56
C LEU A 124 3.36 15.48 16.18
N ASP A 125 3.83 16.54 15.52
CA ASP A 125 3.67 17.92 15.95
C ASP A 125 2.22 18.42 15.77
N LYS A 126 1.66 18.28 14.56
CA LYS A 126 0.33 18.81 14.23
C LYS A 126 -0.84 17.89 14.62
N ARG A 127 -0.56 16.63 14.99
CA ARG A 127 -1.54 15.54 15.26
C ARG A 127 -2.45 15.16 14.10
N SER A 128 -2.57 16.00 13.09
CA SER A 128 -3.30 15.78 11.85
C SER A 128 -2.62 16.54 10.72
N LEU A 129 -2.66 16.00 9.50
CA LEU A 129 -2.15 16.65 8.31
C LEU A 129 -3.26 16.67 7.27
N GLY A 130 -3.67 17.88 6.85
CA GLY A 130 -4.63 18.05 5.77
C GLY A 130 -3.97 17.87 4.40
N ARG A 131 -4.77 17.98 3.33
CA ARG A 131 -4.28 17.91 1.96
C ARG A 131 -3.11 18.88 1.72
N GLU A 132 -3.29 20.14 2.09
CA GLU A 132 -2.29 21.20 1.87
C GLU A 132 -0.98 20.93 2.62
N ASP A 133 -1.05 20.35 3.82
CA ASP A 133 0.13 19.97 4.60
C ASP A 133 0.90 18.81 3.96
N LEU A 134 0.20 17.90 3.26
CA LEU A 134 0.80 16.71 2.64
C LEU A 134 1.51 17.03 1.32
N LEU A 135 1.01 17.99 0.55
CA LEU A 135 1.53 18.30 -0.79
C LEU A 135 3.05 18.54 -0.85
N PRO A 136 3.67 19.32 0.07
CA PRO A 136 5.12 19.54 0.06
C PRO A 136 5.94 18.26 0.26
N PHE A 137 5.42 17.28 0.99
CA PHE A 137 6.07 15.99 1.20
C PHE A 137 5.88 15.09 -0.02
N LEU A 138 4.63 14.95 -0.48
CA LEU A 138 4.28 14.09 -1.59
C LEU A 138 4.97 14.50 -2.90
N ALA A 139 5.15 15.80 -3.14
CA ALA A 139 5.89 16.34 -4.29
C ALA A 139 7.35 15.85 -4.38
N ARG A 140 7.93 15.40 -3.28
CA ARG A 140 9.32 14.92 -3.21
C ARG A 140 9.43 13.40 -3.25
N VAL A 141 8.30 12.68 -3.24
CA VAL A 141 8.29 11.21 -3.22
C VAL A 141 8.77 10.66 -4.55
N GLN A 142 9.76 9.78 -4.49
CA GLN A 142 10.31 9.05 -5.62
C GLN A 142 9.80 7.61 -5.59
N LEU A 143 8.99 7.24 -6.57
CA LEU A 143 8.47 5.89 -6.69
C LEU A 143 9.53 4.95 -7.30
N PRO A 144 9.72 3.74 -6.76
CA PRO A 144 10.63 2.77 -7.38
C PRO A 144 10.12 2.32 -8.75
N PRO A 145 10.99 1.79 -9.62
CA PRO A 145 10.57 1.22 -10.89
C PRO A 145 9.50 0.13 -10.69
N ARG A 146 8.50 0.07 -11.58
CA ARG A 146 7.38 -0.90 -11.55
C ARG A 146 6.45 -0.76 -10.33
N PHE A 147 6.49 0.36 -9.62
CA PHE A 147 5.46 0.65 -8.63
C PHE A 147 4.09 0.72 -9.33
N PRO A 148 3.03 0.05 -8.82
CA PRO A 148 1.72 0.08 -9.46
C PRO A 148 1.09 1.46 -9.31
N LEU A 149 0.57 1.97 -10.43
CA LEU A 149 -0.02 3.29 -10.53
C LEU A 149 -1.47 3.15 -11.03
N PRO A 150 -2.44 2.91 -10.13
CA PRO A 150 -3.83 2.65 -10.53
C PRO A 150 -4.49 3.81 -11.29
N PHE A 151 -3.93 5.01 -11.19
CA PHE A 151 -4.39 6.20 -11.89
C PHE A 151 -3.38 6.70 -12.95
N GLY A 152 -2.44 5.83 -13.34
CA GLY A 152 -1.39 6.15 -14.29
C GLY A 152 -0.25 7.00 -13.72
N PRO A 153 0.77 7.32 -14.54
CA PRO A 153 1.89 8.17 -14.15
C PRO A 153 1.41 9.53 -13.69
N PHE A 154 1.66 9.83 -12.42
CA PHE A 154 1.29 11.10 -11.82
C PHE A 154 2.36 12.16 -12.13
N GLN A 155 1.99 13.22 -12.84
CA GLN A 155 2.94 14.25 -13.29
C GLN A 155 3.34 15.22 -12.19
N GLN A 156 2.42 15.68 -11.34
CA GLN A 156 2.73 16.64 -10.27
C GLN A 156 1.66 16.70 -9.19
N PHE A 157 2.08 16.88 -7.93
CA PHE A 157 1.18 17.15 -6.82
C PHE A 157 0.76 18.63 -6.88
N SER A 158 -0.53 18.89 -7.10
CA SER A 158 -1.05 20.24 -7.27
C SER A 158 -2.33 20.47 -6.44
N ASN A 159 -2.62 21.74 -6.14
CA ASN A 159 -3.87 22.16 -5.50
C ASN A 159 -5.08 21.93 -6.40
N GLU A 160 -4.87 21.84 -7.71
CA GLU A 160 -5.87 21.56 -8.72
C GLU A 160 -5.93 20.06 -9.01
N TRP A 161 -7.14 19.49 -9.03
CA TRP A 161 -7.34 18.12 -9.49
C TRP A 161 -7.12 18.09 -11.01
N PRO A 162 -6.37 17.12 -11.57
CA PRO A 162 -6.25 17.04 -13.02
C PRO A 162 -7.65 16.83 -13.61
N MET A 163 -8.16 17.85 -14.29
CA MET A 163 -9.35 17.72 -15.13
C MET A 163 -9.05 16.62 -16.14
N ARG A 164 -9.85 15.53 -16.12
CA ARG A 164 -9.74 14.50 -17.16
C ARG A 164 -9.86 15.22 -18.50
N ALA A 165 -8.84 15.10 -19.35
CA ALA A 165 -9.00 15.49 -20.73
C ALA A 165 -10.13 14.63 -21.29
N GLU A 166 -11.30 15.22 -21.49
CA GLU A 166 -12.31 14.64 -22.36
C GLU A 166 -11.63 14.41 -23.69
N THR A 167 -11.42 13.15 -24.05
CA THR A 167 -11.06 12.78 -25.40
C THR A 167 -12.22 13.26 -26.28
N ALA A 168 -12.01 14.41 -26.91
CA ALA A 168 -12.83 14.86 -28.01
C ALA A 168 -12.58 13.88 -29.16
N GLU A 169 -13.39 12.82 -29.20
CA GLU A 169 -13.62 12.08 -30.44
C GLU A 169 -14.46 12.97 -31.34
N SER A 170 -13.90 13.32 -32.49
CA SER A 170 -14.59 13.88 -33.67
C SER A 170 -14.18 13.06 -34.88
#